data_AF-A0A9N7AML8-F1
#
_entry.id   AF-A0A9N7AML8-F1
#
_cell.length_a   1.000
_cell.length_b   1.000
_cell.length_c   1.000
_cell.angle_alpha   90.00
_cell.angle_beta   90.00
_cell.angle_gamma   90.00
#
_symmetry.space_group_name_H-M   'P 1'
#
loop_
_entity.id
_entity.type
_entity.pdbx_description
1 polymer ?
#
loop_
_entity_poly.entity_id
_entity_poly.type
_entity_poly.pdbx_seq_one_letter_code
_entity_poly.pdbx_strand_id
1 'polypeptide(L)'
;MSEQKNLQTQVEAEEELLATKLHSEVLLLLGIDKLALSRQNFLLHLSLLQAILVTRGIDASSLTYEQIFLLTFYHMGCQLRKQGVVREFEFDRIKKEKFNELELDYYPSSSGGEEGGEGGCGSNKNFCSQLDAFLEKLKRETSTPSCVGVV
;
A
#
# COMPACT_ATOMS: atom_id res chain seq x y z
N MET A 1 39.11 1.83 -6.47
CA MET A 1 38.48 3.17 -6.41
C MET A 1 37.46 3.42 -7.52
N SER A 2 37.64 2.92 -8.77
CA SER A 2 36.62 3.09 -9.84
C SER A 2 35.41 2.15 -9.74
N GLU A 3 35.58 0.90 -9.32
CA GLU A 3 34.48 -0.08 -9.28
C GLU A 3 33.45 0.24 -8.18
N GLN A 4 33.89 0.60 -6.97
CA GLN A 4 32.98 1.00 -5.89
C GLN A 4 32.13 2.25 -6.23
N LYS A 5 32.70 3.22 -6.96
CA LYS A 5 31.93 4.38 -7.45
C LYS A 5 30.88 3.97 -8.48
N ASN A 6 31.20 3.01 -9.34
CA ASN A 6 30.27 2.52 -10.36
C ASN A 6 29.08 1.77 -9.71
N LEU A 7 29.34 0.91 -8.73
CA LEU A 7 28.28 0.21 -7.99
C LEU A 7 27.37 1.16 -7.21
N GLN A 8 27.94 2.14 -6.49
CA GLN A 8 27.16 3.13 -5.75
C GLN A 8 26.21 3.93 -6.67
N THR A 9 26.69 4.29 -7.86
CA THR A 9 25.90 5.06 -8.83
C THR A 9 24.77 4.23 -9.44
N GLN A 10 24.96 2.91 -9.61
CA GLN A 10 23.90 2.02 -10.08
C GLN A 10 22.79 1.83 -9.04
N VAL A 11 23.16 1.63 -7.77
CA VAL A 11 22.19 1.45 -6.67
C VAL A 11 21.32 2.70 -6.52
N GLU A 12 21.93 3.89 -6.52
CA GLU A 12 21.19 5.16 -6.43
C GLU A 12 20.24 5.36 -7.62
N ALA A 13 20.63 4.91 -8.82
CA ALA A 13 19.78 5.00 -10.01
C ALA A 13 18.59 4.02 -9.96
N GLU A 14 18.80 2.80 -9.43
CA GLU A 14 17.74 1.81 -9.25
C GLU A 14 16.73 2.23 -8.17
N GLU A 15 17.20 2.76 -7.04
CA GLU A 15 16.35 3.30 -5.99
C GLU A 15 15.49 4.47 -6.50
N GLU A 16 16.08 5.38 -7.27
CA GLU A 16 15.38 6.52 -7.85
C GLU A 16 14.34 6.09 -8.91
N LEU A 17 14.66 5.07 -9.71
CA LEU A 17 13.73 4.45 -10.66
C LEU A 17 12.53 3.83 -9.91
N LEU A 18 12.80 3.07 -8.86
CA LEU A 18 11.77 2.43 -8.03
C LEU A 18 10.85 3.47 -7.39
N ALA A 19 11.43 4.50 -6.75
CA ALA A 19 10.66 5.57 -6.14
C ALA A 19 9.78 6.30 -7.17
N THR A 20 10.27 6.48 -8.40
CA THR A 20 9.51 7.09 -9.50
C THR A 20 8.36 6.24 -9.97
N LYS A 21 8.58 4.93 -10.08
CA LYS A 21 7.54 3.97 -10.45
C LYS A 21 6.44 3.94 -9.39
N LEU A 22 6.80 3.77 -8.12
CA LEU A 22 5.86 3.75 -7.00
C LEU A 22 5.06 5.05 -6.91
N HIS A 23 5.71 6.21 -7.04
CA HIS A 23 5.02 7.51 -6.99
C HIS A 23 3.96 7.62 -8.09
N SER A 24 4.31 7.23 -9.32
CA SER A 24 3.41 7.32 -10.47
C SER A 24 2.21 6.37 -10.32
N GLU A 25 2.44 5.13 -9.88
CA GLU A 25 1.37 4.14 -9.69
C GLU A 25 0.42 4.53 -8.53
N VAL A 26 0.97 5.06 -7.43
CA VAL A 26 0.16 5.53 -6.30
C VAL A 26 -0.73 6.70 -6.70
N LEU A 27 -0.20 7.69 -7.42
CA LEU A 27 -0.99 8.82 -7.93
C LEU A 27 -2.14 8.32 -8.81
N LEU A 28 -1.83 7.41 -9.74
CA LEU A 28 -2.81 6.85 -10.67
C LEU A 28 -3.94 6.10 -9.95
N LEU A 29 -3.61 5.21 -9.03
CA LEU A 29 -4.59 4.37 -8.34
C LEU A 29 -5.41 5.13 -7.29
N LEU A 30 -4.84 6.15 -6.66
CA LEU A 30 -5.59 7.00 -5.74
C LEU A 30 -6.41 8.08 -6.47
N GLY A 31 -6.21 8.26 -7.78
CA GLY A 31 -6.91 9.27 -8.57
C GLY A 31 -6.58 10.70 -8.13
N ILE A 32 -5.35 10.93 -7.66
CA ILE A 32 -4.88 12.22 -7.14
C ILE A 32 -3.78 12.80 -8.02
N ASP A 33 -3.61 14.12 -7.97
CA ASP A 33 -2.56 14.82 -8.71
C ASP A 33 -1.26 15.00 -7.89
N LYS A 34 -0.24 15.57 -8.54
CA LYS A 34 1.05 15.88 -7.92
C LYS A 34 0.98 17.00 -6.87
N LEU A 35 -0.10 17.78 -6.83
CA LEU A 35 -0.30 18.83 -5.82
C LEU A 35 -0.74 18.19 -4.50
N ALA A 36 -1.61 17.19 -4.56
CA ALA A 36 -2.04 16.39 -3.42
C ALA A 36 -0.90 15.55 -2.83
N LEU A 37 -0.03 14.98 -3.67
CA LEU A 37 1.13 14.21 -3.24
C LEU A 37 2.37 14.54 -4.07
N SER A 38 3.09 15.58 -3.63
CA SER A 38 4.35 15.99 -4.28
C SER A 38 5.42 14.91 -4.16
N ARG A 39 6.40 14.93 -5.07
CA ARG A 39 7.53 13.99 -5.03
C ARG A 39 8.29 14.07 -3.70
N GLN A 40 8.52 15.27 -3.19
CA GLN A 40 9.23 15.46 -1.93
C GLN A 40 8.47 14.86 -0.75
N ASN A 41 7.15 15.08 -0.69
CA ASN A 41 6.31 14.50 0.37
C ASN A 41 6.23 12.99 0.25
N PHE A 42 6.18 12.46 -0.98
CA PHE A 42 6.21 11.03 -1.24
C PHE A 42 7.51 10.40 -0.71
N LEU A 43 8.67 10.98 -1.02
CA LEU A 43 9.97 10.48 -0.52
C LEU A 43 10.04 10.55 1.02
N LEU A 44 9.54 11.64 1.63
CA LEU A 44 9.48 11.74 3.09
C LEU A 44 8.65 10.62 3.71
N HIS A 45 7.52 10.29 3.10
CA HIS A 45 6.67 9.20 3.56
C HIS A 45 7.30 7.81 3.33
N LEU A 46 8.09 7.62 2.27
CA LEU A 46 8.88 6.39 2.09
C LEU A 46 9.94 6.24 3.19
N SER A 47 10.67 7.30 3.52
CA SER A 47 11.64 7.29 4.62
C SER A 47 10.99 6.95 5.97
N LEU A 48 9.79 7.50 6.21
CA LEU A 48 9.00 7.16 7.40
C LEU A 48 8.57 5.68 7.39
N LEU A 49 8.11 5.17 6.24
CA LEU A 49 7.70 3.78 6.10
C LEU A 49 8.89 2.83 6.35
N GLN A 50 10.07 3.16 5.83
CA GLN A 50 11.30 2.42 6.10
C GLN A 50 11.61 2.38 7.62
N ALA A 51 11.49 3.51 8.32
CA ALA A 51 11.67 3.55 9.77
C ALA A 51 10.63 2.70 10.52
N ILE A 52 9.38 2.66 10.05
CA ILE A 52 8.32 1.80 10.61
C ILE A 52 8.69 0.32 10.43
N LEU A 53 9.15 -0.09 9.25
CA LEU A 53 9.56 -1.48 9.00
C LEU A 53 10.71 -1.90 9.93
N VAL A 54 11.75 -1.06 10.03
CA VAL A 54 12.90 -1.31 10.93
C VAL A 54 12.46 -1.44 12.39
N THR A 55 11.61 -0.53 12.88
CA THR A 55 11.11 -0.58 14.28
C THR A 55 10.21 -1.77 14.56
N ARG A 56 9.57 -2.36 13.53
CA ARG A 56 8.78 -3.59 13.64
C ARG A 56 9.60 -4.87 13.42
N GLY A 57 10.89 -4.76 13.12
CA GLY A 57 11.77 -5.90 12.86
C GLY A 57 11.54 -6.56 11.50
N ILE A 58 11.03 -5.80 10.51
CA ILE A 58 10.81 -6.27 9.15
C ILE A 58 12.00 -5.81 8.30
N ASP A 59 12.70 -6.76 7.68
CA ASP A 59 13.80 -6.47 6.76
C ASP A 59 13.25 -6.07 5.39
N ALA A 60 13.40 -4.80 5.04
CA ALA A 60 12.95 -4.26 3.75
C ALA A 60 13.64 -4.90 2.54
N SER A 61 14.87 -5.41 2.70
CA SER A 61 15.60 -6.06 1.61
C SER A 61 15.03 -7.42 1.22
N SER A 62 14.23 -8.03 2.11
CA SER A 62 13.55 -9.30 1.88
C SER A 62 12.18 -9.15 1.18
N LEU A 63 11.71 -7.92 0.99
CA LEU A 63 10.38 -7.64 0.46
C LEU A 63 10.38 -7.68 -1.07
N THR A 64 9.35 -8.31 -1.65
CA THR A 64 9.12 -8.25 -3.09
C THR A 64 8.60 -6.87 -3.51
N TYR A 65 8.70 -6.56 -4.81
CA TYR A 65 8.13 -5.33 -5.37
C TYR A 65 6.65 -5.16 -5.01
N GLU A 66 5.86 -6.22 -5.10
CA GLU A 66 4.43 -6.20 -4.79
C GLU A 66 4.16 -5.88 -3.32
N GLN A 67 4.99 -6.40 -2.41
CA GLN A 67 4.89 -6.09 -0.97
C GLN A 67 5.27 -4.64 -0.69
N ILE A 68 6.36 -4.15 -1.28
CA ILE A 68 6.79 -2.74 -1.18
C ILE A 68 5.71 -1.81 -1.73
N PHE A 69 5.15 -2.17 -2.88
CA PHE A 69 4.08 -1.44 -3.52
C PHE A 69 2.82 -1.35 -2.64
N LEU A 70 2.34 -2.48 -2.12
CA LEU A 70 1.17 -2.50 -1.24
C LEU A 70 1.40 -1.72 0.06
N LEU A 71 2.57 -1.85 0.68
CA LEU A 71 2.94 -1.05 1.86
C LEU A 71 2.89 0.45 1.54
N THR A 72 3.52 0.85 0.43
CA THR A 72 3.55 2.24 -0.01
C THR A 72 2.14 2.75 -0.28
N PHE A 73 1.34 1.98 -1.03
CA PHE A 73 -0.03 2.33 -1.39
C PHE A 73 -0.93 2.50 -0.15
N TYR A 74 -0.92 1.54 0.78
CA TYR A 74 -1.70 1.63 2.00
C TYR A 74 -1.24 2.74 2.93
N HIS A 75 0.07 2.96 3.05
CA HIS A 75 0.62 4.06 3.83
C HIS A 75 0.19 5.41 3.28
N MET A 76 0.41 5.66 1.98
CA MET A 76 0.03 6.92 1.35
C MET A 76 -1.48 7.17 1.44
N GLY A 77 -2.29 6.16 1.11
CA GLY A 77 -3.74 6.26 1.24
C GLY A 77 -4.19 6.54 2.67
N CYS A 78 -3.52 5.97 3.68
CA CYS A 78 -3.83 6.24 5.10
C CYS A 78 -3.51 7.69 5.46
N GLN A 79 -2.36 8.23 5.04
CA GLN A 79 -1.97 9.61 5.33
C GLN A 79 -2.88 10.62 4.63
N LEU A 80 -3.16 10.41 3.34
CA LEU A 80 -4.04 11.27 2.57
C LEU A 80 -5.49 11.21 3.07
N ARG A 81 -5.93 10.06 3.58
CA ARG A 81 -7.24 9.95 4.25
C ARG A 81 -7.29 10.77 5.54
N LYS A 82 -6.25 10.73 6.37
CA LYS A 82 -6.17 11.57 7.58
C LYS A 82 -6.21 13.06 7.25
N GLN A 83 -5.74 13.45 6.07
CA GLN A 83 -5.79 14.83 5.57
C GLN A 83 -7.11 15.18 4.87
N GLY A 84 -8.04 14.23 4.72
CA GLY A 84 -9.31 14.44 4.01
C GLY A 84 -9.20 14.52 2.49
N VAL A 85 -8.04 14.19 1.92
CA VAL A 85 -7.79 14.21 0.47
C VAL A 85 -8.43 13.00 -0.22
N VAL A 86 -8.31 11.82 0.40
CA VAL A 86 -8.94 10.58 -0.09
C VAL A 86 -9.95 10.10 0.94
N ARG A 87 -11.18 9.81 0.54
CA ARG A 87 -12.26 9.47 1.49
C ARG A 87 -12.36 7.97 1.74
N GLU A 88 -12.36 7.18 0.68
CA GLU A 88 -12.59 5.72 0.72
C GLU A 88 -11.82 5.01 -0.39
N PHE A 89 -11.59 3.72 -0.16
CA PHE A 89 -10.98 2.82 -1.13
C PHE A 89 -11.79 1.55 -1.21
N GLU A 90 -12.42 1.35 -2.36
CA GLU A 90 -13.05 0.11 -2.75
C GLU A 90 -12.41 -0.30 -4.07
N PHE A 91 -11.58 -1.35 -4.06
CA PHE A 91 -11.16 -2.03 -5.30
C PHE A 91 -12.40 -2.51 -6.10
N ASP A 92 -13.56 -2.60 -5.43
CA ASP A 92 -14.82 -3.11 -5.96
C ASP A 92 -15.76 -2.05 -6.55
N ARG A 93 -15.39 -0.75 -6.59
CA ARG A 93 -16.22 0.27 -7.28
C ARG A 93 -16.07 0.13 -8.79
N ILE A 94 -16.95 -0.67 -9.38
CA ILE A 94 -17.25 -0.69 -10.80
C ILE A 94 -17.56 0.75 -11.22
N LYS A 95 -16.94 1.19 -12.34
CA LYS A 95 -17.08 2.51 -12.96
C LYS A 95 -18.48 3.12 -12.75
N LYS A 96 -18.53 4.31 -12.16
CA LYS A 96 -19.69 5.19 -12.29
C LYS A 96 -19.69 5.76 -13.72
N GLU A 97 -20.52 5.21 -14.60
CA GLU A 97 -20.80 5.82 -15.91
C GLU A 97 -22.08 6.65 -15.82
N LYS A 98 -21.97 7.94 -16.20
CA LYS A 98 -23.10 8.87 -16.19
C LYS A 98 -23.80 8.80 -17.55
N PHE A 99 -25.01 8.24 -17.60
CA PHE A 99 -25.86 8.27 -18.79
C PHE A 99 -26.92 9.36 -18.62
N ASN A 100 -26.65 10.55 -19.16
CA ASN A 100 -27.51 11.74 -19.08
C ASN A 100 -27.84 12.14 -17.62
N GLU A 101 -29.11 12.09 -17.21
CA GLU A 101 -29.61 12.48 -15.87
C GLU A 101 -29.69 11.29 -14.88
N LEU A 102 -29.27 10.09 -15.29
CA LEU A 102 -29.30 8.90 -14.44
C LEU A 102 -27.88 8.50 -14.00
N GLU A 103 -27.70 8.48 -12.68
CA GLU A 103 -26.53 7.93 -12.00
C GLU A 103 -26.84 6.48 -11.64
N LEU A 104 -26.10 5.53 -12.23
CA LEU A 104 -26.19 4.11 -11.93
C LEU A 104 -25.05 3.73 -10.99
N ASP A 105 -25.37 3.51 -9.71
CA ASP A 105 -24.45 2.98 -8.72
C ASP A 105 -24.50 1.45 -8.72
N TYR A 106 -23.45 0.81 -9.25
CA TYR A 106 -23.27 -0.64 -9.13
C TYR A 106 -22.60 -0.94 -7.79
N TYR A 107 -23.41 -1.34 -6.80
CA TYR A 107 -22.90 -1.95 -5.58
C TYR A 107 -22.78 -3.47 -5.82
N PRO A 108 -21.62 -4.10 -5.58
CA PRO A 108 -21.56 -5.56 -5.54
C PRO A 108 -22.52 -6.03 -4.44
N SER A 109 -23.48 -6.87 -4.80
CA SER A 109 -24.46 -7.42 -3.88
C SER A 109 -23.73 -8.11 -2.73
N SER A 110 -23.84 -7.58 -1.52
CA SER A 110 -23.64 -8.37 -0.31
C SER A 110 -24.62 -9.54 -0.41
N SER A 111 -24.12 -10.75 -0.59
CA SER A 111 -24.93 -11.96 -0.55
C SER A 111 -25.58 -12.07 0.83
N GLY A 112 -26.80 -11.56 0.94
CA GLY A 112 -27.72 -11.85 2.03
C GLY A 112 -28.17 -13.30 1.87
N GLY A 113 -27.46 -14.19 2.56
CA GLY A 113 -27.94 -15.52 2.93
C GLY A 113 -27.94 -15.57 4.45
N GLU A 114 -29.13 -15.54 5.01
CA GLU A 114 -29.41 -15.65 6.44
C GLU A 114 -28.79 -16.94 7.01
N GLU A 115 -28.04 -16.84 8.10
CA GLU A 115 -28.19 -17.66 9.31
C GLU A 115 -27.15 -17.25 10.37
N GLY A 116 -27.59 -17.32 11.63
CA GLY A 116 -27.05 -16.58 12.79
C GLY A 116 -25.58 -16.79 13.15
N GLY A 117 -25.00 -15.76 13.77
CA GLY A 117 -23.73 -15.84 14.47
C GLY A 117 -23.11 -14.47 14.70
N GLU A 118 -23.09 -14.04 15.95
CA GLU A 118 -22.56 -12.77 16.45
C GLU A 118 -21.17 -12.40 15.88
N GLY A 119 -21.05 -11.13 15.44
CA GLY A 119 -19.78 -10.51 15.09
C GLY A 119 -19.96 -9.52 13.95
N GLY A 120 -20.27 -8.26 14.29
CA GLY A 120 -20.59 -7.20 13.32
C GLY A 120 -19.56 -7.07 12.19
N CYS A 121 -19.88 -7.64 11.02
CA CYS A 121 -19.17 -7.43 9.76
C CYS A 121 -19.58 -6.08 9.15
N GLY A 122 -19.14 -5.00 9.80
CA GLY A 122 -19.19 -3.64 9.32
C GLY A 122 -17.81 -2.97 9.38
N SER A 123 -16.74 -3.74 9.14
CA SER A 123 -15.38 -3.17 9.12
C SER A 123 -15.22 -2.34 7.86
N ASN A 124 -15.45 -1.03 7.98
CA ASN A 124 -15.11 -0.02 6.98
C ASN A 124 -13.63 -0.17 6.61
N LYS A 125 -13.35 -0.94 5.54
CA LYS A 125 -12.01 -1.33 5.08
C LYS A 125 -11.29 -0.05 4.65
N ASN A 126 -10.50 0.50 5.56
CA ASN A 126 -9.78 1.73 5.29
C ASN A 126 -8.28 1.47 5.16
N PHE A 127 -7.60 2.35 4.43
CA PHE A 127 -6.16 2.26 4.19
C PHE A 127 -5.33 2.01 5.45
N CYS A 128 -5.66 2.65 6.57
CA CYS A 128 -4.91 2.49 7.81
C CYS A 128 -5.08 1.08 8.39
N SER A 129 -6.31 0.56 8.45
CA SER A 129 -6.56 -0.82 8.89
C SER A 129 -5.91 -1.86 7.99
N GLN A 130 -5.85 -1.61 6.67
CA GLN A 130 -5.19 -2.50 5.72
C GLN A 130 -3.66 -2.45 5.88
N LEU A 131 -3.09 -1.27 6.12
CA LEU A 131 -1.67 -1.11 6.42
C LEU A 131 -1.29 -1.90 7.68
N ASP A 132 -2.03 -1.74 8.77
CA ASP A 132 -1.75 -2.43 10.03
C ASP A 132 -1.87 -3.95 9.86
N ALA A 133 -2.92 -4.43 9.21
CA ALA A 133 -3.08 -5.86 8.93
C ALA A 133 -1.94 -6.42 8.05
N PHE A 134 -1.49 -5.64 7.06
CA PHE A 134 -0.41 -6.07 6.18
C PHE A 134 0.95 -6.09 6.88
N LEU A 135 1.23 -5.10 7.74
CA LEU A 135 2.45 -5.09 8.57
C LEU A 135 2.49 -6.30 9.52
N GLU A 136 1.37 -6.65 10.14
CA GLU A 136 1.31 -7.84 11.00
C GLU A 136 1.48 -9.15 10.22
N LYS A 137 0.95 -9.21 8.98
CA LYS A 137 1.17 -10.36 8.09
C LYS A 137 2.66 -10.50 7.74
N LEU A 138 3.30 -9.42 7.29
CA LEU A 138 4.72 -9.43 6.92
C LEU A 138 5.60 -9.82 8.11
N LYS A 139 5.33 -9.29 9.30
CA LYS A 139 6.07 -9.66 10.50
C LYS A 139 6.02 -11.16 10.78
N ARG A 140 4.87 -11.82 10.57
CA ARG A 140 4.76 -13.28 10.75
C ARG A 140 5.58 -14.04 9.72
N GLU A 141 5.52 -13.62 8.46
CA GLU A 141 6.25 -14.25 7.35
C GLU A 141 7.77 -14.07 7.48
N THR A 142 8.23 -12.92 7.98
CA THR A 142 9.66 -12.67 8.22
C THR A 142 10.18 -13.25 9.54
N SER A 143 9.29 -13.53 10.51
CA SER A 143 9.67 -14.09 11.82
C SER A 143 9.64 -15.61 11.88
N THR A 144 9.06 -16.32 10.92
CA THR A 144 9.08 -17.79 10.90
C THR A 144 10.51 -18.27 10.63
N PRO A 145 11.18 -18.95 11.59
CA PRO A 145 12.42 -19.63 11.30
C PRO A 145 12.08 -20.76 10.34
N SER A 146 12.74 -20.83 9.18
CA SER A 146 12.73 -22.04 8.37
C SER A 146 13.27 -23.18 9.22
N CYS A 147 12.37 -24.00 9.79
CA CYS A 147 12.71 -25.28 10.38
C CYS A 147 13.11 -26.23 9.25
N VAL A 148 14.31 -26.07 8.72
CA VAL A 148 14.97 -27.11 7.94
C VAL A 148 15.45 -28.15 8.96
N GLY A 149 14.60 -29.14 9.21
CA GLY A 149 14.99 -30.33 9.93
C GLY A 149 16.09 -31.04 9.15
N VAL A 150 17.26 -31.16 9.76
CA VAL A 150 18.31 -32.08 9.30
C VAL A 150 17.81 -33.50 9.59
N VAL A 151 17.58 -34.27 8.53
CA VAL A 151 17.37 -35.74 8.61
C VAL A 151 18.72 -36.42 8.44
#